data_AF-A0A9X3YHV0-F1
#
_entry.id   AF-A0A9X3YHV0-F1
#
_cell.length_a   1.000
_cell.length_b   1.000
_cell.length_c   1.000
_cell.angle_alpha   90.00
_cell.angle_beta   90.00
_cell.angle_gamma   90.00
#
_symmetry.space_group_name_H-M   'P 1'
#
loop_
_entity.id
_entity.type
_entity.pdbx_description
1 polymer ?
#
loop_
_entity_poly.entity_id
_entity_poly.type
_entity_poly.pdbx_seq_one_letter_code
_entity_poly.pdbx_strand_id
1 'polypeptide(L)' 'MTIARMHIVDAHTAGTYHVVSRCVRRAWLCGVDPLTGNDYSHRKRGIEERIFALAAQFAVAIYAYAV' A
#
# COMPACT_ATOMS: atom_id res chain seq x y z
N MET A 1 -10.79 5.39 14.79
CA MET A 1 -10.29 4.15 15.43
C MET A 1 -9.96 3.15 14.33
N THR A 2 -8.87 2.39 14.46
CA THR A 2 -8.56 1.28 13.54
C THR A 2 -9.32 0.03 13.96
N ILE A 3 -10.13 -0.54 13.06
CA ILE A 3 -10.85 -1.81 13.28
C ILE A 3 -10.03 -2.94 12.64
N ALA A 4 -9.97 -4.10 13.29
CA ALA A 4 -9.27 -5.26 12.72
C ALA A 4 -9.94 -5.70 11.41
N ARG A 5 -9.14 -6.05 10.39
CA ARG A 5 -9.65 -6.37 9.05
C ARG A 5 -10.68 -7.50 9.04
N MET A 6 -10.53 -8.48 9.93
CA MET A 6 -11.48 -9.60 10.07
C MET A 6 -12.91 -9.17 10.43
N HIS A 7 -13.11 -7.96 10.97
CA HIS A 7 -14.44 -7.44 11.31
C HIS A 7 -15.05 -6.57 10.21
N ILE A 8 -14.28 -6.23 9.16
CA ILE A 8 -14.70 -5.33 8.08
C ILE A 8 -14.58 -5.94 6.68
N VAL A 9 -13.89 -7.09 6.56
CA VAL A 9 -13.76 -7.85 5.31
C VAL A 9 -14.55 -9.13 5.47
N ASP A 10 -15.59 -9.28 4.65
CA ASP A 10 -16.33 -10.52 4.55
C ASP A 10 -15.57 -11.53 3.66
N ALA A 11 -15.51 -12.78 4.10
CA ALA A 11 -14.77 -13.83 3.42
C ALA A 11 -15.59 -14.54 2.33
N HIS A 12 -16.91 -14.32 2.30
CA HIS A 12 -17.83 -15.06 1.43
C HIS A 12 -18.36 -14.21 0.27
N THR A 13 -18.20 -12.90 0.32
CA THR A 13 -18.71 -11.96 -0.67
C THR A 13 -17.59 -11.11 -1.26
N ALA A 14 -17.71 -10.83 -2.56
CA ALA A 14 -16.83 -9.87 -3.22
C ALA A 14 -17.14 -8.46 -2.70
N GLY A 15 -16.11 -7.75 -2.28
CA GLY A 15 -16.21 -6.38 -1.76
C GLY A 15 -15.19 -5.45 -2.43
N THR A 16 -15.47 -4.15 -2.38
CA THR A 16 -14.52 -3.11 -2.79
C THR A 16 -14.01 -2.40 -1.54
N TYR A 17 -12.69 -2.35 -1.38
CA TYR A 17 -12.06 -1.83 -0.17
C TYR A 17 -11.05 -0.74 -0.49
N HIS A 18 -11.12 0.38 0.24
CA HIS A 18 -10.05 1.37 0.23
C HIS A 18 -8.99 0.99 1.28
N VAL A 19 -7.78 0.68 0.83
CA VAL A 19 -6.69 0.22 1.69
C VAL A 19 -5.54 1.21 1.65
N VAL A 20 -4.99 1.52 2.82
CA VAL A 20 -3.83 2.39 2.98
C VAL A 20 -2.75 1.63 3.76
N SER A 21 -1.50 1.76 3.32
CA SER A 21 -0.32 1.34 4.07
C SER A 21 0.56 2.54 4.34
N ARG A 22 1.10 2.64 5.55
CA ARG A 22 2.00 3.72 5.95
C ARG A 22 3.26 3.11 6.54
N CYS A 23 4.43 3.66 6.22
CA CYS A 23 5.64 3.33 6.96
C CYS A 23 5.46 3.69 8.43
N VAL A 24 5.77 2.75 9.31
CA VAL A 24 6.00 3.02 10.73
C VAL A 24 7.50 3.19 10.98
N ARG A 25 7.86 3.72 12.15
CA ARG A 25 9.26 3.84 12.62
C ARG A 25 10.18 4.64 11.68
N ARG A 26 9.64 5.57 10.90
CA ARG A 26 10.41 6.48 10.02
C ARG A 26 11.25 5.74 8.97
N ALA A 27 10.78 4.61 8.47
CA ALA A 27 11.48 3.85 7.44
C ALA A 27 11.44 4.48 6.03
N TRP A 28 10.61 5.52 5.82
CA TRP A 28 10.40 6.26 4.56
C TRP A 28 10.34 5.38 3.30
N LEU A 29 9.12 5.05 2.86
CA LEU A 29 8.92 4.27 1.63
C LEU A 29 9.45 5.02 0.40
N CYS A 30 9.19 6.32 0.32
CA CYS A 30 9.60 7.20 -0.78
C CYS A 30 9.64 8.66 -0.31
N GLY A 31 10.23 9.54 -1.13
CA GLY A 31 10.42 10.96 -0.81
C GLY A 31 11.67 11.23 0.02
N VAL A 32 11.84 12.50 0.42
CA VAL A 32 13.00 12.97 1.18
C VAL A 32 12.72 12.85 2.68
N ASP A 33 13.58 12.15 3.41
CA ASP A 33 13.54 12.14 4.88
C ASP A 33 14.03 13.49 5.42
N PRO A 34 13.19 14.29 6.10
CA PRO A 34 13.53 15.63 6.56
C PRO A 34 14.58 15.65 7.67
N LEU A 35 14.88 14.53 8.33
CA LEU A 35 15.97 14.50 9.32
C LEU A 35 17.33 14.19 8.71
N THR A 36 17.38 13.23 7.78
CA THR A 36 18.65 12.78 7.19
C THR A 36 18.96 13.44 5.86
N GLY A 37 17.97 14.03 5.20
CA GLY A 37 18.07 14.57 3.84
C GLY A 37 18.11 13.51 2.75
N ASN A 38 18.04 12.22 3.10
CA ASN A 38 18.12 11.13 2.14
C ASN A 38 16.86 11.06 1.27
N ASP A 39 17.04 10.95 -0.04
CA ASP A 39 15.94 10.79 -1.01
C ASP A 39 15.70 9.32 -1.35
N TYR A 40 14.51 8.84 -1.00
CA TYR A 40 14.03 7.48 -1.28
C TYR A 40 13.07 7.41 -2.46
N SER A 41 12.90 8.49 -3.23
CA SER A 41 11.97 8.54 -4.39
C SER A 41 12.26 7.47 -5.44
N HIS A 42 13.51 7.01 -5.54
CA HIS A 42 13.92 5.90 -6.40
C HIS A 42 13.14 4.58 -6.14
N ARG A 43 12.55 4.41 -4.96
CA ARG A 43 11.78 3.21 -4.59
C ARG A 43 10.35 3.21 -5.14
N LYS A 44 9.83 4.38 -5.53
CA LYS A 44 8.42 4.56 -5.94
C LYS A 44 8.01 3.58 -7.05
N ARG A 45 8.78 3.52 -8.13
CA ARG A 45 8.48 2.64 -9.26
C ARG A 45 8.39 1.17 -8.85
N GLY A 46 9.32 0.70 -8.02
CA GLY A 46 9.31 -0.69 -7.53
C GLY A 46 8.11 -1.01 -6.64
N ILE A 47 7.59 -0.02 -5.89
CA ILE A 47 6.38 -0.17 -5.09
C ILE A 47 5.15 -0.28 -6.01
N GLU A 48 5.05 0.59 -7.01
CA GLU A 48 3.97 0.58 -8.00
C GLU A 48 3.92 -0.75 -8.77
N GLU A 49 5.05 -1.19 -9.32
CA GLU A 49 5.17 -2.48 -10.02
C GLU A 49 4.75 -3.65 -9.11
N ARG A 50 5.12 -3.61 -7.83
CA ARG A 50 4.78 -4.65 -6.85
C ARG A 50 3.27 -4.68 -6.55
N ILE A 51 2.59 -3.52 -6.49
CA ILE A 51 1.14 -3.44 -6.30
C ILE A 51 0.42 -4.20 -7.43
N PHE A 52 0.78 -3.92 -8.68
CA PHE A 52 0.17 -4.58 -9.83
C PHE A 52 0.51 -6.07 -9.92
N ALA A 53 1.76 -6.46 -9.66
CA ALA A 53 2.17 -7.86 -9.68
C ALA A 53 1.39 -8.70 -8.65
N LEU A 54 1.21 -8.19 -7.43
CA LEU A 54 0.45 -8.87 -6.39
C LEU A 54 -1.05 -8.92 -6.75
N ALA A 55 -1.62 -7.83 -7.26
CA ALA A 55 -3.02 -7.82 -7.66
C ALA A 55 -3.33 -8.88 -8.72
N ALA A 56 -2.44 -9.07 -9.70
CA ALA A 56 -2.54 -10.13 -10.69
C ALA A 56 -2.47 -11.54 -10.05
N GLN A 57 -1.56 -11.75 -9.09
CA GLN A 57 -1.39 -13.04 -8.40
C GLN A 57 -2.56 -13.41 -7.49
N PHE A 58 -3.18 -12.42 -6.85
CA PHE A 58 -4.26 -12.62 -5.88
C PHE A 58 -5.67 -12.41 -6.46
N ALA A 59 -5.79 -12.29 -7.78
CA ALA A 59 -7.06 -12.04 -8.47
C ALA A 59 -7.81 -10.80 -7.91
N VAL A 60 -7.08 -9.72 -7.63
CA VAL A 60 -7.62 -8.46 -7.12
C VAL A 60 -7.65 -7.42 -8.25
N ALA A 61 -8.79 -6.76 -8.46
CA ALA A 61 -8.89 -5.62 -9.35
C ALA A 61 -8.45 -4.32 -8.63
N ILE A 62 -7.63 -3.51 -9.30
CA ILE A 62 -7.23 -2.17 -8.82
C ILE A 62 -8.03 -1.12 -9.57
N TYR A 63 -8.91 -0.41 -8.88
CA TYR A 63 -9.66 0.72 -9.45
C TYR A 63 -8.86 2.03 -9.43
N ALA A 64 -8.11 2.25 -8.35
CA ALA A 64 -7.25 3.41 -8.17
C ALA A 64 -6.13 3.08 -7.18
N TYR A 65 -4.99 3.74 -7.31
CA TYR A 65 -3.86 3.61 -6.40
C TYR A 65 -3.11 4.94 -6.27
N ALA A 66 -2.35 5.08 -5.18
CA ALA A 66 -1.41 6.16 -4.98
C ALA A 66 -0.18 5.61 -4.24
N VAL A 67 1.00 6.09 -4.65
CA VAL A 67 2.29 5.85 -4.00
C VAL A 67 2.98 7.17 -3.74
#